data_AF-A0A8J6J0C6-F1
#
_entry.id   AF-A0A8J6J0C6-F1
#
_cell.length_a   1.000
_cell.length_b   1.000
_cell.length_c   1.000
_cell.angle_alpha   90.00
_cell.angle_beta   90.00
_cell.angle_gamma   90.00
#
_symmetry.space_group_name_H-M   'P 1'
#
loop_
_entity.id
_entity.type
_entity.pdbx_description
1 polymer ?
#
loop_
_entity_poly.entity_id
_entity_poly.type
_entity_poly.pdbx_seq_one_letter_code
_entity_poly.pdbx_strand_id
1 'polypeptide(L)'
;MMIASVMGIFGLLIWLAFLLVPIALLIVLQVWLCKKSLKLGLILPALSLCLSLLMVFSLASFTSFSGGGSLVLEGGTNAGLESGQDRETVQRWESRGGTVTVYDGEGNIIDQYPDPNYDPDRARADAVQTVVTLVVMLLVSNIPTVVFGGIWLHYKGRRDTQDDLKRMRVEDLG
;
A
#
# COMPACT_ATOMS: atom_id res chain seq x y z
N MET A 1 -0.71 -40.40 2.51
CA MET A 1 -0.49 -39.05 1.93
C MET A 1 -1.78 -38.35 1.50
N MET A 2 -2.81 -39.04 0.97
CA MET A 2 -4.07 -38.39 0.55
C MET A 2 -4.88 -37.73 1.69
N ILE A 3 -4.95 -38.34 2.88
CA ILE A 3 -5.75 -37.81 4.01
C ILE A 3 -5.24 -36.45 4.53
N ALA A 4 -3.92 -36.21 4.48
CA ALA A 4 -3.34 -34.92 4.87
C ALA A 4 -3.67 -33.79 3.88
N SER A 5 -3.71 -34.10 2.57
CA SER A 5 -4.13 -33.14 1.54
C SER A 5 -5.63 -32.83 1.65
N VAL A 6 -6.46 -33.84 1.91
CA VAL A 6 -7.90 -33.66 2.11
C VAL A 6 -8.19 -32.79 3.35
N MET A 7 -7.53 -33.03 4.48
CA MET A 7 -7.67 -32.16 5.66
C MET A 7 -7.13 -30.75 5.43
N GLY A 8 -6.06 -30.61 4.64
CA GLY A 8 -5.57 -29.30 4.21
C GLY A 8 -6.60 -28.52 3.38
N ILE A 9 -7.30 -29.19 2.46
CA ILE A 9 -8.35 -28.57 1.63
C ILE A 9 -9.53 -28.12 2.49
N PHE A 10 -9.97 -28.94 3.45
CA PHE A 10 -11.02 -28.55 4.39
C PHE A 10 -10.59 -27.38 5.29
N GLY A 11 -9.34 -27.39 5.79
CA GLY A 11 -8.78 -26.27 6.54
C GLY A 11 -8.71 -24.98 5.72
N LEU A 12 -8.31 -25.07 4.45
CA LEU A 12 -8.29 -23.95 3.51
C LEU A 12 -9.70 -23.38 3.27
N LEU A 13 -10.70 -24.25 3.08
CA LEU A 13 -12.09 -23.84 2.90
C LEU A 13 -12.64 -23.13 4.14
N ILE A 14 -12.35 -23.64 5.34
CA ILE A 14 -12.76 -23.00 6.60
C ILE A 14 -12.08 -21.64 6.74
N TRP A 15 -10.77 -21.58 6.49
CA TRP A 15 -10.01 -20.32 6.53
C TRP A 15 -10.57 -19.29 5.54
N LEU A 16 -10.87 -19.71 4.31
CA LEU A 16 -11.49 -18.86 3.29
C LEU A 16 -12.87 -18.36 3.72
N ALA A 17 -13.70 -19.21 4.33
CA ALA A 17 -15.00 -18.82 4.84
C ALA A 17 -14.88 -17.77 5.97
N PHE A 18 -13.97 -17.98 6.92
CA PHE A 18 -13.68 -17.01 7.98
C PHE A 18 -13.16 -15.67 7.43
N LEU A 19 -12.48 -15.68 6.27
CA LEU A 19 -12.03 -14.47 5.57
C LEU A 19 -13.18 -13.78 4.80
N LEU A 20 -14.11 -14.55 4.23
CA LEU A 20 -15.26 -14.01 3.49
C LEU A 20 -16.34 -13.41 4.40
N VAL A 21 -16.52 -13.95 5.62
CA VAL A 21 -17.50 -13.43 6.61
C VAL A 21 -17.32 -11.93 6.92
N PRO A 22 -16.13 -11.43 7.30
CA PRO A 22 -15.96 -10.00 7.56
C PRO A 22 -16.17 -9.16 6.29
N ILE A 23 -15.79 -9.67 5.11
CA ILE A 23 -16.04 -8.98 3.83
C ILE A 23 -17.56 -8.86 3.57
N ALA A 24 -18.31 -9.94 3.73
CA ALA A 24 -19.76 -9.95 3.57
C ALA A 24 -20.44 -9.04 4.60
N LEU A 25 -19.98 -9.04 5.86
CA LEU A 25 -20.47 -8.16 6.91
C LEU A 25 -20.22 -6.69 6.55
N LEU A 26 -19.05 -6.36 5.99
CA LEU A 26 -18.72 -5.01 5.52
C LEU A 26 -19.64 -4.58 4.37
N ILE A 27 -19.97 -5.47 3.43
CA ILE A 27 -20.92 -5.18 2.33
C ILE A 27 -22.32 -4.90 2.90
N VAL A 28 -22.82 -5.76 3.79
CA VAL A 28 -24.14 -5.57 4.42
C VAL A 28 -24.16 -4.30 5.25
N LEU A 29 -23.09 -4.03 6.01
CA LEU A 29 -22.94 -2.82 6.82
C LEU A 29 -22.89 -1.57 5.93
N GLN A 30 -22.18 -1.60 4.80
CA GLN A 30 -22.12 -0.53 3.79
C GLN A 30 -23.50 -0.24 3.20
N VAL A 31 -24.25 -1.29 2.81
CA VAL A 31 -25.63 -1.15 2.27
C VAL A 31 -26.57 -0.60 3.35
N TRP A 32 -26.44 -1.07 4.59
CA TRP A 32 -27.24 -0.61 5.72
C TRP A 32 -26.92 0.83 6.12
N LEU A 33 -25.64 1.21 6.16
CA LEU A 33 -25.17 2.58 6.38
C LEU A 33 -25.69 3.51 5.27
N CYS A 34 -25.61 3.08 4.02
CA CYS A 34 -26.19 3.81 2.90
C CYS A 34 -27.69 4.03 3.11
N LYS A 35 -28.44 3.00 3.52
CA LYS A 35 -29.88 3.12 3.79
C LYS A 35 -30.18 4.11 4.93
N LYS A 36 -29.34 4.18 5.96
CA LYS A 36 -29.56 5.01 7.15
C LYS A 36 -29.12 6.47 6.98
N SER A 37 -27.92 6.74 6.43
CA SER A 37 -27.55 8.09 5.99
C SER A 37 -26.36 8.08 5.01
N LEU A 38 -26.45 8.88 3.96
CA LEU A 38 -25.38 9.00 2.95
C LEU A 38 -24.04 9.42 3.55
N LYS A 39 -24.05 10.26 4.59
CA LYS A 39 -22.83 10.75 5.24
C LYS A 39 -22.09 9.64 5.99
N LEU A 40 -22.82 8.70 6.61
CA LEU A 40 -22.22 7.56 7.31
C LEU A 40 -21.71 6.51 6.33
N GLY A 41 -22.37 6.29 5.18
CA GLY A 41 -21.86 5.36 4.15
C GLY A 41 -20.49 5.74 3.58
N LEU A 42 -20.16 7.04 3.54
CA LEU A 42 -18.88 7.54 3.03
C LEU A 42 -17.74 7.48 4.07
N ILE A 43 -18.07 7.37 5.37
CA ILE A 43 -17.03 7.36 6.42
C ILE A 43 -16.16 6.10 6.33
N LEU A 44 -16.73 4.96 5.94
CA LEU A 44 -16.01 3.69 5.91
C LEU A 44 -14.96 3.63 4.79
N PRO A 45 -15.29 3.97 3.52
CA PRO A 45 -14.30 4.08 2.46
C PRO A 45 -13.29 5.21 2.71
N ALA A 46 -13.74 6.36 3.19
CA ALA A 46 -12.86 7.50 3.45
C ALA A 46 -11.84 7.20 4.58
N LEU A 47 -12.28 6.54 5.66
CA LEU A 47 -11.38 6.15 6.75
C LEU A 47 -10.37 5.08 6.29
N SER A 48 -10.78 4.10 5.48
CA SER A 48 -9.87 3.11 4.90
C SER A 48 -8.81 3.77 3.99
N LEU A 49 -9.21 4.78 3.22
CA LEU A 49 -8.31 5.54 2.36
C LEU A 49 -7.34 6.39 3.20
N CYS A 50 -7.83 7.07 4.24
CA CYS A 50 -6.96 7.80 5.16
C CYS A 50 -5.95 6.89 5.86
N LEU A 51 -6.37 5.70 6.30
CA LEU A 51 -5.48 4.76 6.97
C LEU A 51 -4.42 4.18 6.01
N SER A 52 -4.80 3.87 4.76
CA SER A 52 -3.86 3.38 3.75
C SER A 52 -2.90 4.47 3.28
N LEU A 53 -3.38 5.72 3.11
CA LEU A 53 -2.52 6.88 2.87
C LEU A 53 -1.57 7.11 4.04
N LEU A 54 -2.03 7.02 5.28
CA LEU A 54 -1.17 7.18 6.46
C LEU A 54 -0.08 6.10 6.49
N MET A 55 -0.41 4.85 6.14
CA MET A 55 0.57 3.77 6.07
C MET A 55 1.60 3.97 4.93
N VAL A 56 1.16 4.33 3.72
CA VAL A 56 2.06 4.62 2.60
C VAL A 56 2.89 5.88 2.85
N PHE A 57 2.30 6.90 3.47
CA PHE A 57 3.00 8.11 3.90
C PHE A 57 4.03 7.81 4.97
N SER A 58 3.71 6.95 5.94
CA SER A 58 4.66 6.51 6.96
C SER A 58 5.83 5.78 6.29
N LEU A 59 5.56 4.83 5.39
CA LEU A 59 6.58 4.10 4.64
C LEU A 59 7.46 5.03 3.77
N ALA A 60 6.85 5.99 3.10
CA ALA A 60 7.54 7.01 2.31
C ALA A 60 8.39 7.96 3.18
N SER A 61 7.90 8.28 4.38
CA SER A 61 8.64 9.11 5.34
C SER A 61 9.85 8.37 5.87
N PHE A 62 9.72 7.10 6.25
CA PHE A 62 10.85 6.29 6.75
C PHE A 62 11.92 6.01 5.68
N THR A 63 11.53 5.83 4.41
CA THR A 63 12.48 5.71 3.29
C THR A 63 13.22 7.03 3.02
N SER A 64 12.55 8.18 3.22
CA SER A 64 13.15 9.51 3.08
C SER A 64 14.11 9.87 4.22
N PHE A 65 13.74 9.64 5.48
CA PHE A 65 14.57 10.00 6.66
C PHE A 65 15.79 9.10 6.87
N SER A 66 15.75 7.86 6.38
CA SER A 66 16.90 6.96 6.47
C SER A 66 17.96 7.22 5.40
N GLY A 67 17.79 8.21 4.52
CA GLY A 67 18.73 8.50 3.43
C GLY A 67 18.58 7.55 2.24
N GLY A 68 17.34 7.23 1.84
CA GLY A 68 17.07 6.30 0.75
C GLY A 68 17.27 4.85 1.16
N GLY A 69 16.72 4.44 2.30
CA GLY A 69 16.69 3.04 2.70
C GLY A 69 15.81 2.23 1.73
N SER A 70 16.41 1.26 1.05
CA SER A 70 15.75 0.31 0.15
C SER A 70 14.61 -0.42 0.87
N LEU A 71 13.41 -0.36 0.30
CA LEU A 71 12.29 -1.22 0.68
C LEU A 71 12.51 -2.58 0.01
N VAL A 72 13.18 -3.50 0.70
CA VAL A 72 13.38 -4.88 0.20
C VAL A 72 12.05 -5.63 0.29
N LEU A 73 11.23 -5.56 -0.77
CA LEU A 73 10.25 -6.59 -1.03
C LEU A 73 10.97 -7.74 -1.72
N GLU A 74 10.68 -8.96 -1.26
CA GLU A 74 11.29 -10.25 -1.62
C GLU A 74 11.25 -10.63 -3.13
N GLY A 75 10.90 -9.68 -4.02
CA GLY A 75 10.92 -9.85 -5.48
C GLY A 75 11.09 -8.57 -6.31
N GLY A 76 11.58 -7.45 -5.75
CA GLY A 76 11.67 -6.17 -6.47
C GLY A 76 12.96 -5.38 -6.20
N THR A 77 13.70 -5.13 -7.28
CA THR A 77 14.84 -4.19 -7.48
C THR A 77 15.66 -3.78 -6.26
N ASN A 78 16.89 -4.29 -6.21
CA ASN A 78 17.97 -3.80 -5.36
C ASN A 78 18.32 -2.35 -5.75
N ALA A 79 17.61 -1.38 -5.20
CA ALA A 79 17.97 0.03 -5.34
C ALA A 79 19.23 0.29 -4.50
N GLY A 80 20.39 0.23 -5.16
CA GLY A 80 21.62 0.91 -4.77
C GLY A 80 22.23 0.61 -3.41
N LEU A 81 21.93 -0.52 -2.78
CA LEU A 81 22.68 -1.04 -1.63
C LEU A 81 23.52 -2.22 -2.09
N GLU A 82 24.68 -1.90 -2.66
CA GLU A 82 25.72 -2.90 -2.89
C GLU A 82 26.58 -2.96 -1.64
N SER A 83 26.44 -4.04 -0.88
CA SER A 83 27.32 -4.36 0.24
C SER A 83 28.16 -5.58 -0.13
N GLY A 84 29.46 -5.36 -0.22
CA GLY A 84 30.45 -6.41 -0.41
C GLY A 84 31.32 -6.53 0.84
N GLN A 85 31.72 -7.76 1.14
CA GLN A 85 32.74 -8.01 2.14
C GLN A 85 33.95 -8.58 1.42
N ASP A 86 35.05 -7.84 1.44
CA ASP A 86 36.31 -8.36 0.91
C ASP A 86 36.77 -9.52 1.80
N ARG A 87 37.30 -10.58 1.19
CA ARG A 87 37.69 -11.80 1.92
C ARG A 87 39.16 -11.77 2.34
N GLU A 88 39.97 -10.92 1.71
CA GLU A 88 41.39 -10.74 2.04
C GLU A 88 41.60 -9.67 3.12
N THR A 89 40.83 -8.59 3.10
CA THR A 89 40.79 -7.59 4.16
C THR A 89 39.46 -7.71 4.92
N VAL A 90 39.45 -7.66 6.26
CA VAL A 90 38.20 -7.73 7.06
C VAL A 90 37.44 -6.40 6.97
N GLN A 91 37.17 -5.95 5.74
CA GLN A 91 36.57 -4.67 5.43
C GLN A 91 35.23 -4.91 4.78
N ARG A 92 34.22 -4.22 5.31
CA ARG A 92 32.88 -4.17 4.73
C ARG A 92 32.76 -2.83 4.02
N TRP A 93 32.33 -2.84 2.77
CA TRP A 93 32.01 -1.60 2.08
C TRP A 93 30.52 -1.55 1.75
N GLU A 94 30.00 -0.33 1.69
CA GLU A 94 28.62 -0.03 1.33
C GLU A 94 28.64 1.13 0.33
N SER A 95 28.13 0.89 -0.88
CA SER A 95 27.84 1.98 -1.81
C SER A 95 26.46 2.54 -1.50
N ARG A 96 26.39 3.85 -1.23
CA ARG A 96 25.13 4.54 -0.94
C ARG A 96 25.13 5.94 -1.52
N GLY A 97 24.12 6.26 -2.33
CA GLY A 97 23.93 7.62 -2.86
C GLY A 97 25.12 8.16 -3.65
N GLY A 98 25.89 7.29 -4.31
CA GLY A 98 27.09 7.66 -5.07
C GLY A 98 28.35 7.85 -4.25
N THR A 99 28.36 7.40 -3.00
CA THR A 99 29.55 7.39 -2.14
C THR A 99 29.78 5.97 -1.62
N VAL A 100 30.98 5.45 -1.76
CA VAL A 100 31.40 4.20 -1.13
C VAL A 100 31.95 4.53 0.25
N THR A 101 31.39 3.90 1.27
CA THR A 101 31.89 3.98 2.64
C THR A 101 32.48 2.64 3.02
N VAL A 102 33.74 2.63 3.43
CA VAL A 102 34.46 1.43 3.87
C VAL A 102 34.53 1.43 5.39
N TYR A 103 34.15 0.30 5.98
CA TYR A 103 34.16 0.06 7.42
C TYR A 103 35.20 -0.99 7.78
N ASP A 104 35.83 -0.82 8.94
CA ASP A 104 36.63 -1.87 9.57
C ASP A 104 35.73 -2.99 10.16
N GLY A 105 36.36 -4.05 10.66
CA GLY A 105 35.67 -5.16 11.31
C GLY A 105 34.99 -4.80 12.64
N GLU A 106 35.23 -3.60 13.18
CA GLU A 106 34.65 -3.08 14.43
C GLU A 106 33.46 -2.11 14.16
N GLY A 107 33.25 -1.72 12.89
CA GLY A 107 32.18 -0.84 12.44
C GLY A 107 32.56 0.64 12.31
N ASN A 108 33.84 1.00 12.43
CA ASN A 108 34.30 2.38 12.24
C ASN A 108 34.53 2.68 10.75
N ILE A 109 34.25 3.91 10.33
CA ILE A 109 34.50 4.37 8.96
C ILE A 109 36.00 4.60 8.79
N ILE A 110 36.61 3.88 7.85
CA ILE A 110 38.04 3.97 7.54
C ILE A 110 38.33 4.75 6.27
N ASP A 111 37.42 4.71 5.29
CA ASP A 111 37.56 5.48 4.06
C ASP A 111 36.19 5.81 3.46
N GLN A 112 36.11 6.95 2.79
CA GLN A 112 34.90 7.39 2.10
C GLN A 112 35.28 8.11 0.82
N TYR A 113 34.88 7.53 -0.32
CA TYR A 113 35.20 8.07 -1.64
C TYR A 113 33.97 8.05 -2.56
N PRO A 114 33.90 8.96 -3.57
CA PRO A 114 32.83 8.93 -4.56
C PRO A 114 32.84 7.60 -5.33
N ASP A 115 31.68 6.98 -5.49
CA ASP A 115 31.56 5.72 -6.22
C ASP A 115 31.89 5.95 -7.70
N PRO A 116 32.95 5.32 -8.23
CA PRO A 116 33.36 5.50 -9.63
C PRO A 116 32.34 4.93 -10.63
N ASN A 117 31.44 4.06 -10.20
CA ASN A 117 30.36 3.51 -11.03
C ASN A 117 29.02 4.22 -10.80
N TYR A 118 29.00 5.36 -10.09
CA TYR A 118 27.78 6.11 -9.85
C TYR A 118 27.20 6.68 -11.15
N ASP A 119 26.02 6.19 -11.50
CA ASP A 119 25.23 6.70 -12.62
C ASP A 119 24.01 7.46 -12.07
N PRO A 120 23.98 8.81 -12.19
CA PRO A 120 22.89 9.62 -11.67
C PRO A 120 21.56 9.35 -12.39
N ASP A 121 21.60 8.91 -13.65
CA ASP A 121 20.39 8.61 -14.42
C ASP A 121 19.77 7.29 -13.97
N ARG A 122 20.60 6.29 -13.64
CA ARG A 122 20.12 5.04 -13.00
C ARG A 122 19.57 5.27 -11.61
N ALA A 123 20.24 6.08 -10.79
CA ALA A 123 19.76 6.41 -9.45
C ALA A 123 18.38 7.10 -9.49
N ARG A 124 18.16 7.97 -10.48
CA ARG A 124 16.84 8.56 -10.74
C ARG A 124 15.82 7.52 -11.20
N ALA A 125 16.20 6.63 -12.10
CA ALA A 125 15.32 5.56 -12.59
C ALA A 125 14.85 4.63 -11.45
N ASP A 126 15.75 4.22 -10.55
CA ASP A 126 15.43 3.38 -9.39
C ASP A 126 14.50 4.10 -8.40
N ALA A 127 14.75 5.40 -8.15
CA ALA A 127 13.88 6.22 -7.33
C ALA A 127 12.47 6.34 -7.95
N VAL A 128 12.38 6.57 -9.26
CA VAL A 128 11.12 6.60 -10.00
C VAL A 128 10.41 5.25 -9.91
N GLN A 129 11.13 4.14 -10.09
CA GLN A 129 10.56 2.80 -10.01
C GLN A 129 10.04 2.48 -8.60
N THR A 130 10.72 2.94 -7.55
CA THR A 130 10.27 2.81 -6.16
C THR A 130 8.95 3.57 -5.95
N VAL A 131 8.87 4.82 -6.43
CA VAL A 131 7.63 5.62 -6.37
C VAL A 131 6.51 4.95 -7.15
N VAL A 132 6.77 4.48 -8.36
CA VAL A 132 5.79 3.75 -9.19
C VAL A 132 5.29 2.50 -8.46
N THR A 133 6.18 1.74 -7.85
CA THR A 133 5.83 0.53 -7.08
C THR A 133 4.91 0.86 -5.91
N LEU A 134 5.23 1.90 -5.13
CA LEU A 134 4.40 2.36 -4.02
C LEU A 134 3.02 2.83 -4.50
N VAL A 135 2.95 3.56 -5.61
CA VAL A 135 1.69 4.02 -6.22
C VAL A 135 0.83 2.84 -6.68
N VAL A 136 1.44 1.84 -7.33
CA VAL A 136 0.73 0.63 -7.77
C VAL A 136 0.20 -0.16 -6.58
N MET A 137 1.00 -0.36 -5.52
CA MET A 137 0.53 -1.01 -4.30
C MET A 137 -0.62 -0.25 -3.62
N LEU A 138 -0.52 1.07 -3.55
CA LEU A 138 -1.59 1.91 -3.04
C LEU A 138 -2.87 1.71 -3.88
N LEU A 139 -2.77 1.72 -5.21
CA LEU A 139 -3.92 1.49 -6.08
C LEU A 139 -4.55 0.11 -5.86
N VAL A 140 -3.75 -0.95 -5.91
CA VAL A 140 -4.22 -2.35 -5.80
C VAL A 140 -4.87 -2.61 -4.44
N SER A 141 -4.23 -2.16 -3.35
CA SER A 141 -4.77 -2.32 -1.99
C SER A 141 -6.05 -1.52 -1.74
N ASN A 142 -6.29 -0.44 -2.49
CA ASN A 142 -7.47 0.41 -2.36
C ASN A 142 -8.55 0.13 -3.41
N ILE A 143 -8.42 -0.88 -4.29
CA ILE A 143 -9.48 -1.29 -5.23
C ILE A 143 -10.82 -1.52 -4.49
N PRO A 144 -10.88 -2.25 -3.36
CA PRO A 144 -12.12 -2.43 -2.62
C PRO A 144 -12.74 -1.10 -2.16
N THR A 145 -11.90 -0.16 -1.73
CA THR A 145 -12.31 1.17 -1.27
C THR A 145 -12.94 1.99 -2.39
N VAL A 146 -12.34 1.97 -3.59
CA VAL A 146 -12.88 2.62 -4.79
C VAL A 146 -14.20 1.98 -5.21
N VAL A 147 -14.31 0.65 -5.16
CA VAL A 147 -15.56 -0.06 -5.45
C VAL A 147 -16.67 0.34 -4.47
N PHE A 148 -16.39 0.38 -3.16
CA PHE A 148 -17.37 0.84 -2.17
C PHE A 148 -17.76 2.31 -2.35
N GLY A 149 -16.78 3.17 -2.68
CA GLY A 149 -17.04 4.58 -3.01
C GLY A 149 -17.92 4.75 -4.26
N GLY A 150 -17.71 3.93 -5.29
CA GLY A 150 -18.51 3.94 -6.52
C GLY A 150 -19.96 3.49 -6.28
N ILE A 151 -20.17 2.43 -5.49
CA ILE A 151 -21.51 1.97 -5.09
C ILE A 151 -22.23 3.08 -4.32
N TRP A 152 -21.52 3.78 -3.43
CA TRP A 152 -22.06 4.91 -2.69
C TRP A 152 -22.46 6.08 -3.61
N LEU A 153 -21.60 6.47 -4.56
CA LEU A 153 -21.87 7.59 -5.48
C LEU A 153 -23.12 7.33 -6.32
N HIS A 154 -23.28 6.08 -6.79
CA HIS A 154 -24.46 5.64 -7.53
C HIS A 154 -25.74 5.75 -6.68
N TYR A 155 -25.69 5.29 -5.42
CA TYR A 155 -26.83 5.38 -4.50
C TYR A 155 -27.18 6.80 -4.07
N LYS A 156 -26.19 7.70 -4.03
CA LYS A 156 -26.40 9.13 -3.73
C LYS A 156 -27.18 9.82 -4.83
N GLY A 157 -26.70 9.75 -6.07
CA GLY A 157 -27.33 10.44 -7.20
C GLY A 157 -28.81 10.08 -7.35
N ARG A 158 -29.15 8.79 -7.21
CA ARG A 158 -30.54 8.33 -7.32
C ARG A 158 -31.45 8.82 -6.19
N ARG A 159 -30.90 9.01 -4.98
CA ARG A 159 -31.68 9.55 -3.85
C ARG A 159 -31.95 11.03 -3.99
N ASP A 160 -30.95 11.80 -4.40
CA ASP A 160 -31.13 13.24 -4.62
C ASP A 160 -32.21 13.47 -5.69
N THR A 161 -32.21 12.70 -6.79
CA THR A 161 -33.29 12.77 -7.79
C THR A 161 -34.66 12.37 -7.23
N GLN A 162 -34.73 11.35 -6.37
CA GLN A 162 -36.00 10.92 -5.75
C GLN A 162 -36.55 11.95 -4.77
N ASP A 163 -35.67 12.60 -4.00
CA ASP A 163 -36.07 13.61 -3.04
C ASP A 163 -36.50 14.91 -3.74
N ASP A 164 -35.85 15.28 -4.84
CA ASP A 164 -36.28 16.39 -5.70
C ASP A 164 -37.67 16.13 -6.31
N LEU A 165 -37.89 14.94 -6.87
CA LEU A 165 -39.19 14.55 -7.42
C LEU A 165 -40.31 14.57 -6.35
N LYS A 166 -39.99 14.16 -5.12
CA LYS A 166 -40.94 14.24 -3.99
C LYS A 166 -41.23 15.68 -3.58
N ARG A 167 -40.22 16.55 -3.61
CA ARG A 167 -40.37 17.98 -3.31
C ARG A 167 -41.27 18.66 -4.33
N MET A 168 -41.01 18.41 -5.62
CA MET A 168 -41.83 18.91 -6.73
C MET A 168 -43.28 18.46 -6.60
N ARG A 169 -43.54 17.21 -6.21
CA ARG A 169 -44.90 16.70 -6.06
C ARG A 169 -45.64 17.21 -4.81
N VAL A 170 -44.92 17.71 -3.80
CA VAL A 170 -45.52 18.26 -2.58
C VAL A 170 -45.88 19.74 -2.75
N GLU A 171 -45.05 20.50 -3.47
CA GLU A 171 -45.30 21.91 -3.76
C GLU A 171 -46.47 22.11 -4.74
N ASP A 172 -46.75 21.14 -5.60
CA ASP A 172 -47.85 21.17 -6.58
C ASP A 172 -49.23 20.82 -5.99
N LEU A 173 -49.30 20.44 -4.71
CA LEU A 173 -50.51 20.00 -4.00
C LEU A 173 -50.99 20.98 -2.91
N GLY A 174 -50.30 22.10 -2.69
CA GLY A 174 -50.67 23.16 -1.74
C GLY A 174 -51.15 24.41 -2.45
#